data_AF-A0A535PT52-F1
#
_entry.id   AF-A0A535PT52-F1
#
_cell.length_a   1.000
_cell.length_b   1.000
_cell.length_c   1.000
_cell.angle_alpha   90.00
_cell.angle_beta   90.00
_cell.angle_gamma   90.00
#
_symmetry.space_group_name_H-M   'P 1'
#
loop_
_entity.id
_entity.type
_entity.pdbx_description
1 polymer ?
#
loop_
_entity_poly.entity_id
_entity_poly.type
_entity_poly.pdbx_seq_one_letter_code
_entity_poly.pdbx_strand_id
1 'polypeptide(L)'
;MSRLPLDQAGMLIRQQTEYDKTFIDDVFAGNYTSYYTDLHRAYAQTSRLGDALSTEIALRFPDKFPGDPFSHAVDLRVSLNNLLQEHSYLLTMATDATIAGRGVEAGAATAALHSNMDGLTTVFAAVRVGATSTGFSDLWTARTSAFLGYAKGDLATRVALTDTFASRFASFAHVEQALITAQIGAELQVIDDQRLKSSKTVANDDRAAATAMREVADSVQG
;
A
#
# COMPACT_ATOMS: atom_id res chain seq x y z
N MET A 1 -22.69 20.24 -13.17
CA MET A 1 -22.82 18.90 -13.80
C MET A 1 -21.46 18.48 -14.34
N SER A 2 -21.10 17.21 -14.25
CA SER A 2 -19.80 16.70 -14.70
C SER A 2 -19.62 16.86 -16.22
N ARG A 3 -18.41 17.20 -16.70
CA ARG A 3 -17.98 17.12 -18.09
C ARG A 3 -17.34 15.78 -18.43
N LEU A 4 -17.10 14.90 -17.45
CA LEU A 4 -16.88 13.49 -17.72
C LEU A 4 -18.12 13.00 -18.49
N PRO A 5 -17.98 12.64 -19.78
CA PRO A 5 -19.11 12.17 -20.56
C PRO A 5 -19.80 11.01 -19.82
N LEU A 6 -21.13 11.01 -19.78
CA LEU A 6 -21.90 10.01 -19.00
C LEU A 6 -21.58 8.57 -19.44
N ASP A 7 -21.27 8.37 -20.71
CA ASP A 7 -20.73 7.14 -21.28
C ASP A 7 -19.36 6.77 -20.69
N GLN A 8 -18.44 7.73 -20.53
CA GLN A 8 -17.13 7.50 -19.90
C GLN A 8 -17.25 7.14 -18.43
N ALA A 9 -18.08 7.84 -17.65
CA ALA A 9 -18.34 7.50 -16.25
C ALA A 9 -18.91 6.09 -16.13
N GLY A 10 -19.90 5.78 -16.98
CA GLY A 10 -20.54 4.47 -17.03
C GLY A 10 -19.60 3.35 -17.46
N MET A 11 -18.61 3.62 -18.32
CA MET A 11 -17.58 2.64 -18.68
C MET A 11 -16.65 2.32 -17.51
N LEU A 12 -16.15 3.35 -16.81
CA LEU A 12 -15.23 3.16 -15.69
C LEU A 12 -15.86 2.33 -14.56
N ILE A 13 -17.13 2.62 -14.23
CA ILE A 13 -17.88 1.91 -13.18
C ILE A 13 -18.19 0.47 -13.62
N ARG A 14 -18.60 0.25 -14.87
CA ARG A 14 -18.83 -1.12 -15.38
C ARG A 14 -17.56 -1.95 -15.30
N GLN A 15 -16.43 -1.40 -15.72
CA GLN A 15 -15.15 -2.10 -15.64
C GLN A 15 -14.74 -2.41 -14.20
N GLN A 16 -15.01 -1.50 -13.25
CA GLN A 16 -14.79 -1.75 -11.83
C GLN A 16 -15.60 -2.96 -11.35
N THR A 17 -16.90 -3.00 -11.66
CA THR A 17 -17.77 -4.13 -11.27
C THR A 17 -17.29 -5.46 -11.87
N GLU A 18 -16.77 -5.45 -13.09
CA GLU A 18 -16.20 -6.64 -13.71
C GLU A 18 -14.93 -7.12 -12.98
N TYR A 19 -13.99 -6.22 -12.66
CA TYR A 19 -12.80 -6.60 -11.90
C TYR A 19 -13.13 -7.05 -10.48
N ASP A 20 -14.10 -6.39 -9.83
CA ASP A 20 -14.58 -6.80 -8.50
C ASP A 20 -15.13 -8.23 -8.54
N LYS A 21 -15.96 -8.53 -9.54
CA LYS A 21 -16.49 -9.88 -9.74
C LYS A 21 -15.36 -10.89 -9.96
N THR A 22 -14.40 -10.59 -10.81
CA THR A 22 -13.32 -11.53 -11.16
C THR A 22 -12.49 -11.92 -9.95
N PHE A 23 -11.98 -10.95 -9.16
CA PHE A 23 -11.16 -11.31 -8.01
C PHE A 23 -11.98 -12.04 -6.93
N ILE A 24 -13.27 -11.72 -6.80
CA ILE A 24 -14.17 -12.45 -5.89
C ILE A 24 -14.33 -13.91 -6.34
N ASP A 25 -14.59 -14.13 -7.63
CA ASP A 25 -14.71 -15.47 -8.20
C ASP A 25 -13.40 -16.26 -8.02
N ASP A 26 -12.23 -15.63 -8.18
CA ASP A 26 -10.92 -16.26 -7.99
C ASP A 26 -10.64 -16.69 -6.54
N VAL A 27 -10.96 -15.85 -5.55
CA VAL A 27 -10.73 -16.22 -4.14
C VAL A 27 -11.64 -17.38 -3.72
N PHE A 28 -12.90 -17.41 -4.21
CA PHE A 28 -13.80 -18.53 -3.96
C PHE A 28 -13.39 -19.81 -4.69
N ALA A 29 -12.73 -19.69 -5.85
CA ALA A 29 -12.16 -20.82 -6.57
C ALA A 29 -10.82 -21.31 -5.99
N GLY A 30 -10.22 -20.57 -5.03
CA GLY A 30 -8.89 -20.86 -4.50
C GLY A 30 -7.75 -20.53 -5.48
N ASN A 31 -8.02 -19.75 -6.52
CA ASN A 31 -7.05 -19.34 -7.54
C ASN A 31 -6.23 -18.14 -7.06
N TYR A 32 -5.48 -18.31 -5.97
CA TYR A 32 -4.86 -17.16 -5.27
C TYR A 32 -3.90 -16.32 -6.12
N THR A 33 -3.17 -16.92 -7.07
CA THR A 33 -2.32 -16.13 -7.99
C THR A 33 -3.14 -15.19 -8.88
N SER A 34 -4.26 -15.67 -9.43
CA SER A 34 -5.18 -14.85 -10.20
C SER A 34 -5.86 -13.82 -9.30
N TYR A 35 -6.33 -14.25 -8.12
CA TYR A 35 -6.94 -13.36 -7.12
C TYR A 35 -6.11 -12.12 -6.84
N TYR A 36 -4.82 -12.26 -6.50
CA TYR A 36 -3.97 -11.08 -6.22
C TYR A 36 -3.68 -10.25 -7.48
N THR A 37 -3.60 -10.88 -8.65
CA THR A 37 -3.46 -10.15 -9.93
C THR A 37 -4.70 -9.31 -10.24
N ASP A 38 -5.89 -9.88 -10.05
CA ASP A 38 -7.15 -9.21 -10.33
C ASP A 38 -7.54 -8.22 -9.22
N LEU A 39 -7.11 -8.46 -7.97
CA LEU A 39 -7.18 -7.48 -6.88
C LEU A 39 -6.37 -6.22 -7.22
N HIS A 40 -5.13 -6.38 -7.70
CA HIS A 40 -4.31 -5.26 -8.18
C HIS A 40 -5.01 -4.48 -9.31
N ARG A 41 -5.63 -5.17 -10.27
CA ARG A 41 -6.39 -4.54 -11.36
C ARG A 41 -7.61 -3.77 -10.85
N ALA A 42 -8.37 -4.33 -9.92
CA ALA A 42 -9.51 -3.67 -9.30
C ALA A 42 -9.07 -2.40 -8.53
N TYR A 43 -7.94 -2.49 -7.81
CA TYR A 43 -7.35 -1.35 -7.11
C TYR A 43 -6.93 -0.25 -8.08
N ALA A 44 -6.17 -0.59 -9.13
CA ALA A 44 -5.76 0.35 -10.17
C ALA A 44 -6.96 1.00 -10.89
N GLN A 45 -8.04 0.25 -11.12
CA GLN A 45 -9.26 0.77 -11.74
C GLN A 45 -9.99 1.77 -10.84
N THR A 46 -10.02 1.54 -9.52
CA THR A 46 -10.56 2.49 -8.55
C THR A 46 -9.76 3.79 -8.56
N SER A 47 -8.43 3.70 -8.58
CA SER A 47 -7.56 4.89 -8.72
C SER A 47 -7.86 5.67 -10.00
N ARG A 48 -7.98 4.99 -11.15
CA ARG A 48 -8.32 5.64 -12.43
C ARG A 48 -9.67 6.37 -12.40
N LEU A 49 -10.66 5.79 -11.72
CA LEU A 49 -11.95 6.45 -11.50
C LEU A 49 -11.78 7.70 -10.63
N GLY A 50 -11.00 7.62 -9.55
CA GLY A 50 -10.68 8.75 -8.68
C GLY A 50 -9.95 9.87 -9.42
N ASP A 51 -8.94 9.54 -10.23
CA ASP A 51 -8.19 10.49 -11.05
C ASP A 51 -9.13 11.22 -12.01
N ALA A 52 -9.92 10.47 -12.78
CA ALA A 52 -10.89 11.06 -13.71
C ALA A 52 -11.87 12.02 -13.03
N LEU A 53 -12.38 11.67 -11.85
CA LEU A 53 -13.28 12.55 -11.08
C LEU A 53 -12.56 13.77 -10.51
N SER A 54 -11.37 13.60 -9.94
CA SER A 54 -10.62 14.67 -9.28
C SER A 54 -10.12 15.72 -10.26
N THR A 55 -9.57 15.30 -11.41
CA THR A 55 -9.17 16.17 -12.51
C THR A 55 -10.36 17.01 -13.00
N GLU A 56 -11.50 16.37 -13.22
CA GLU A 56 -12.71 17.02 -13.69
C GLU A 56 -13.29 18.03 -12.68
N ILE A 57 -13.14 17.76 -11.38
CA ILE A 57 -13.48 18.70 -10.30
C ILE A 57 -12.54 19.90 -10.32
N ALA A 58 -11.23 19.69 -10.42
CA ALA A 58 -10.23 20.76 -10.46
C ALA A 58 -10.47 21.70 -11.65
N LEU A 59 -10.71 21.15 -12.85
CA LEU A 59 -11.02 21.93 -14.04
C LEU A 59 -12.33 22.73 -13.94
N ARG A 60 -13.30 22.27 -13.12
CA ARG A 60 -14.58 22.96 -12.91
C ARG A 60 -14.51 24.08 -11.88
N PHE A 61 -13.64 23.95 -10.89
CA PHE A 61 -13.54 24.90 -9.79
C PHE A 61 -12.10 25.38 -9.62
N PRO A 62 -11.50 26.02 -10.65
CA PRO A 62 -10.10 26.45 -10.59
C PRO A 62 -9.85 27.45 -9.44
N ASP A 63 -10.84 28.25 -9.06
CA ASP A 63 -10.73 29.18 -7.92
C ASP A 63 -10.66 28.45 -6.56
N LYS A 64 -11.19 27.22 -6.47
CA LYS A 64 -11.16 26.40 -5.25
C LYS A 64 -10.00 25.41 -5.24
N PHE A 65 -9.60 24.94 -6.40
CA PHE A 65 -8.53 23.96 -6.60
C PHE A 65 -7.53 24.51 -7.62
N PRO A 66 -6.72 25.50 -7.23
CA PRO A 66 -5.73 26.08 -8.12
C PRO A 66 -4.59 25.09 -8.42
N GLY A 67 -3.96 25.23 -9.58
CA GLY A 67 -2.84 24.40 -10.02
C GLY A 67 -3.16 23.58 -11.27
N ASP A 68 -2.16 22.83 -11.75
CA ASP A 68 -2.31 21.92 -12.89
C ASP A 68 -2.58 20.49 -12.38
N PRO A 69 -3.81 19.96 -12.54
CA PRO A 69 -4.15 18.60 -12.14
C PRO A 69 -3.46 17.53 -12.99
N PHE A 70 -2.80 17.90 -14.09
CA PHE A 70 -2.04 17.00 -14.97
C PHE A 70 -0.52 17.10 -14.78
N SER A 71 -0.06 17.82 -13.76
CA SER A 71 1.37 17.97 -13.54
C SER A 71 2.01 16.63 -13.13
N HIS A 72 3.23 16.38 -13.60
CA HIS A 72 3.98 15.17 -13.27
C HIS A 72 4.15 14.97 -11.75
N ALA A 73 4.23 16.06 -10.97
CA ALA A 73 4.30 16.00 -9.52
C ALA A 73 3.02 15.42 -8.88
N VAL A 74 1.84 15.72 -9.45
CA VAL A 74 0.56 15.12 -9.03
C VAL A 74 0.56 13.64 -9.34
N ASP A 75 0.94 13.23 -10.56
CA ASP A 75 1.01 11.82 -10.96
C ASP A 75 1.93 11.01 -10.04
N LEU A 76 3.10 11.57 -9.72
CA LEU A 76 4.08 10.94 -8.84
C LEU A 76 3.51 10.73 -7.43
N ARG A 77 2.89 11.77 -6.86
CA ARG A 77 2.29 11.72 -5.52
C ARG A 77 1.15 10.70 -5.46
N VAL A 78 0.27 10.70 -6.45
CA VAL A 78 -0.86 9.75 -6.53
C VAL A 78 -0.35 8.33 -6.68
N SER A 79 0.63 8.10 -7.56
CA SER A 79 1.23 6.77 -7.76
C SER A 79 1.87 6.23 -6.49
N LEU A 80 2.65 7.04 -5.79
CA LEU A 80 3.28 6.65 -4.51
C LEU A 80 2.22 6.33 -3.45
N ASN A 81 1.18 7.15 -3.33
CA ASN A 81 0.10 6.94 -2.37
C ASN A 81 -0.70 5.67 -2.66
N ASN A 82 -0.98 5.38 -3.94
CA ASN A 82 -1.68 4.15 -4.33
C ASN A 82 -0.84 2.90 -4.02
N LEU A 83 0.44 2.91 -4.37
CA LEU A 83 1.33 1.77 -4.13
C LEU A 83 1.57 1.50 -2.65
N LEU A 84 1.78 2.53 -1.83
CA LEU A 84 1.96 2.36 -0.38
C LEU A 84 0.71 1.86 0.33
N GLN A 85 -0.47 2.32 -0.10
CA GLN A 85 -1.74 1.80 0.41
C GLN A 85 -1.95 0.33 0.01
N GLU A 86 -1.74 0.00 -1.26
CA GLU A 86 -1.80 -1.39 -1.74
C GLU A 86 -0.83 -2.28 -0.96
N HIS A 87 0.40 -1.82 -0.72
CA HIS A 87 1.38 -2.54 0.09
C HIS A 87 0.85 -2.87 1.49
N SER A 88 0.22 -1.90 2.17
CA SER A 88 -0.37 -2.09 3.50
C SER A 88 -1.42 -3.19 3.48
N TYR A 89 -2.36 -3.16 2.53
CA TYR A 89 -3.39 -4.19 2.40
C TYR A 89 -2.80 -5.58 2.12
N LEU A 90 -1.86 -5.65 1.17
CA LEU A 90 -1.20 -6.91 0.81
C LEU A 90 -0.39 -7.49 1.98
N LEU A 91 0.25 -6.65 2.79
CA LEU A 91 1.00 -7.07 3.97
C LEU A 91 0.06 -7.70 5.00
N THR A 92 -1.05 -7.03 5.33
CA THR A 92 -2.07 -7.55 6.25
C THR A 92 -2.63 -8.89 5.77
N MET A 93 -2.90 -9.03 4.46
CA MET A 93 -3.37 -10.29 3.88
C MET A 93 -2.31 -11.40 3.94
N ALA A 94 -1.05 -11.07 3.65
CA ALA A 94 0.05 -12.03 3.69
C ALA A 94 0.34 -12.52 5.12
N THR A 95 0.29 -11.63 6.11
CA THR A 95 0.50 -12.01 7.53
C THR A 95 -0.68 -12.82 8.06
N ASP A 96 -1.92 -12.49 7.71
CA ASP A 96 -3.11 -13.28 8.08
C ASP A 96 -3.04 -14.69 7.48
N ALA A 97 -2.78 -14.80 6.18
CA ALA A 97 -2.65 -16.10 5.50
C ALA A 97 -1.51 -16.93 6.10
N THR A 98 -0.40 -16.29 6.46
CA THR A 98 0.74 -16.93 7.13
C THR A 98 0.34 -17.47 8.51
N ILE A 99 -0.29 -16.66 9.35
CA ILE A 99 -0.73 -17.02 10.70
C ILE A 99 -1.74 -18.17 10.66
N ALA A 100 -2.67 -18.11 9.70
CA ALA A 100 -3.70 -19.13 9.52
C ALA A 100 -3.19 -20.43 8.86
N GLY A 101 -1.93 -20.49 8.44
CA GLY A 101 -1.33 -21.65 7.78
C GLY A 101 -1.82 -21.88 6.34
N ARG A 102 -2.38 -20.85 5.68
CA ARG A 102 -2.88 -20.92 4.29
C ARG A 102 -1.72 -20.75 3.29
N GLY A 103 -0.83 -21.74 3.22
CA GLY A 103 0.46 -21.62 2.53
C GLY A 103 0.40 -21.20 1.06
N VAL A 104 -0.58 -21.68 0.30
CA VAL A 104 -0.77 -21.29 -1.12
C VAL A 104 -1.13 -19.81 -1.25
N GLU A 105 -2.07 -19.34 -0.43
CA GLU A 105 -2.48 -17.93 -0.37
C GLU A 105 -1.34 -17.05 0.13
N ALA A 106 -0.65 -17.45 1.21
CA ALA A 106 0.49 -16.71 1.75
C ALA A 106 1.62 -16.55 0.71
N GLY A 107 1.88 -17.59 -0.09
CA GLY A 107 2.83 -17.53 -1.20
C GLY A 107 2.41 -16.55 -2.29
N ALA A 108 1.14 -16.57 -2.69
CA ALA A 108 0.60 -15.64 -3.68
C ALA A 108 0.59 -14.18 -3.18
N ALA A 109 0.23 -13.95 -1.91
CA ALA A 109 0.27 -12.64 -1.27
C ALA A 109 1.69 -12.07 -1.21
N THR A 110 2.66 -12.93 -0.88
CA THR A 110 4.09 -12.55 -0.87
C THR A 110 4.58 -12.20 -2.27
N ALA A 111 4.14 -12.92 -3.32
CA ALA A 111 4.46 -12.57 -4.70
C ALA A 111 3.86 -11.20 -5.09
N ALA A 112 2.63 -10.91 -4.67
CA ALA A 112 2.00 -9.62 -4.90
C ALA A 112 2.74 -8.47 -4.19
N LEU A 113 3.23 -8.68 -2.97
CA LEU A 113 4.10 -7.72 -2.26
C LEU A 113 5.38 -7.42 -3.05
N HIS A 114 6.00 -8.43 -3.67
CA HIS A 114 7.17 -8.21 -4.53
C HIS A 114 6.82 -7.39 -5.78
N SER A 115 5.71 -7.69 -6.46
CA SER A 115 5.28 -6.90 -7.62
C SER A 115 4.95 -5.44 -7.26
N ASN A 116 4.34 -5.21 -6.10
CA ASN A 116 4.12 -3.87 -5.57
C ASN A 116 5.45 -3.15 -5.27
N MET A 117 6.46 -3.86 -4.74
CA MET A 117 7.81 -3.33 -4.52
C MET A 117 8.51 -2.92 -5.83
N ASP A 118 8.32 -3.65 -6.92
CA ASP A 118 8.84 -3.26 -8.24
C ASP A 118 8.23 -1.92 -8.69
N GLY A 119 6.93 -1.73 -8.44
CA GLY A 119 6.23 -0.47 -8.68
C GLY A 119 6.78 0.67 -7.84
N LEU A 120 6.95 0.48 -6.53
CA LEU A 120 7.53 1.48 -5.63
C LEU A 120 8.95 1.86 -6.07
N THR A 121 9.79 0.88 -6.42
CA THR A 121 11.16 1.12 -6.92
C THR A 121 11.14 1.97 -8.18
N THR A 122 10.22 1.70 -9.10
CA THR A 122 10.04 2.47 -10.34
C THR A 122 9.65 3.92 -10.05
N VAL A 123 8.68 4.13 -9.16
CA VAL A 123 8.24 5.47 -8.75
C VAL A 123 9.38 6.23 -8.06
N PHE A 124 10.10 5.62 -7.13
CA PHE A 124 11.24 6.26 -6.45
C PHE A 124 12.39 6.59 -7.40
N ALA A 125 12.66 5.75 -8.40
CA ALA A 125 13.67 6.02 -9.41
C ALA A 125 13.33 7.25 -10.27
N ALA A 126 12.04 7.55 -10.47
CA ALA A 126 11.62 8.74 -11.21
C ALA A 126 11.87 10.06 -10.45
N VAL A 127 11.98 10.03 -9.11
CA VAL A 127 12.11 11.25 -8.27
C VAL A 127 13.56 11.66 -8.03
N ARG A 128 14.45 10.69 -7.85
CA ARG A 128 15.83 10.97 -7.44
C ARG A 128 16.79 10.89 -8.62
N VAL A 129 17.01 12.01 -9.28
CA VAL A 129 18.17 12.18 -10.17
C VAL A 129 19.44 12.06 -9.31
N GLY A 130 20.11 10.91 -9.34
CA GLY A 130 21.45 10.71 -8.77
C GLY A 130 21.57 9.98 -7.42
N ALA A 131 20.48 9.49 -6.81
CA ALA A 131 20.57 8.59 -5.66
C ALA A 131 20.03 7.21 -6.03
N THR A 132 20.76 6.15 -5.70
CA THR A 132 20.44 4.77 -6.09
C THR A 132 19.13 4.31 -5.47
N SER A 133 18.12 4.01 -6.31
CA SER A 133 16.87 3.35 -5.92
C SER A 133 17.08 2.01 -5.18
N THR A 134 18.27 1.42 -5.32
CA THR A 134 18.72 0.21 -4.63
C THR A 134 18.60 0.31 -3.11
N GLY A 135 19.01 1.44 -2.50
CA GLY A 135 18.99 1.57 -1.04
C GLY A 135 17.57 1.53 -0.45
N PHE A 136 16.60 2.13 -1.14
CA PHE A 136 15.19 2.07 -0.74
C PHE A 136 14.62 0.66 -0.92
N SER A 137 14.84 0.05 -2.09
CA SER A 137 14.36 -1.30 -2.38
C SER A 137 14.86 -2.33 -1.37
N ASP A 138 16.14 -2.28 -1.01
CA ASP A 138 16.73 -3.20 -0.02
C ASP A 138 16.11 -2.99 1.37
N LEU A 139 15.97 -1.74 1.82
CA LEU A 139 15.37 -1.41 3.10
C LEU A 139 13.91 -1.88 3.19
N TRP A 140 13.12 -1.64 2.14
CA TRP A 140 11.70 -1.97 2.11
C TRP A 140 11.47 -3.48 1.97
N THR A 141 12.30 -4.18 1.20
CA THR A 141 12.28 -5.65 1.10
C THR A 141 12.64 -6.30 2.43
N ALA A 142 13.64 -5.76 3.14
CA ALA A 142 14.02 -6.25 4.47
C ALA A 142 12.90 -6.04 5.49
N ARG A 143 12.23 -4.87 5.47
CA ARG A 143 11.05 -4.58 6.31
C ARG A 143 9.92 -5.59 6.07
N THR A 144 9.55 -5.78 4.81
CA THR A 144 8.48 -6.72 4.42
C THR A 144 8.80 -8.14 4.89
N SER A 145 10.04 -8.59 4.66
CA SER A 145 10.51 -9.91 5.10
C SER A 145 10.47 -10.07 6.62
N ALA A 146 10.83 -9.03 7.37
CA ALA A 146 10.79 -9.06 8.83
C ALA A 146 9.36 -9.14 9.38
N PHE A 147 8.38 -8.43 8.79
CA PHE A 147 6.97 -8.60 9.16
C PHE A 147 6.45 -10.02 8.89
N LEU A 148 6.78 -10.59 7.73
CA LEU A 148 6.42 -11.98 7.42
C LEU A 148 7.10 -12.97 8.38
N GLY A 149 8.33 -12.70 8.81
CA GLY A 149 9.01 -13.48 9.84
C GLY A 149 8.33 -13.37 11.20
N TYR A 150 7.90 -12.17 11.59
CA TYR A 150 7.13 -11.97 12.82
C TYR A 150 5.79 -12.72 12.80
N ALA A 151 5.09 -12.71 11.66
CA ALA A 151 3.87 -13.49 11.46
C ALA A 151 4.11 -15.01 11.59
N LYS A 152 5.29 -15.51 11.17
CA LYS A 152 5.73 -16.90 11.37
C LYS A 152 6.14 -17.22 12.82
N GLY A 153 6.17 -16.23 13.71
CA GLY A 153 6.54 -16.39 15.12
C GLY A 153 8.03 -16.18 15.42
N ASP A 154 8.82 -15.68 14.46
CA ASP A 154 10.21 -15.30 14.73
C ASP A 154 10.26 -13.94 15.43
N LEU A 155 10.37 -13.97 16.76
CA LEU A 155 10.42 -12.76 17.59
C LEU A 155 11.69 -11.93 17.38
N ALA A 156 12.78 -12.48 16.82
CA ALA A 156 13.99 -11.72 16.53
C ALA A 156 13.75 -10.64 15.47
N THR A 157 12.81 -10.89 14.56
CA THR A 157 12.42 -9.92 13.51
C THR A 157 11.77 -8.65 14.07
N ARG A 158 11.18 -8.71 15.28
CA ARG A 158 10.67 -7.51 15.95
C ARG A 158 11.78 -6.51 16.19
N VAL A 159 12.94 -6.96 16.67
CA VAL A 159 14.12 -6.10 16.89
C VAL A 159 14.64 -5.55 15.55
N ALA A 160 14.69 -6.40 14.51
CA ALA A 160 15.08 -5.96 13.17
C ALA A 160 14.17 -4.83 12.65
N LEU A 161 12.87 -4.87 12.95
CA LEU A 161 11.92 -3.81 12.61
C LEU A 161 12.12 -2.56 13.48
N THR A 162 11.98 -2.69 14.80
CA THR A 162 11.87 -1.55 15.72
C THR A 162 13.18 -0.81 15.95
N ASP A 163 14.32 -1.46 15.69
CA ASP A 163 15.65 -0.88 15.84
C ASP A 163 16.34 -0.67 14.48
N THR A 164 16.70 -1.76 13.79
CA THR A 164 17.52 -1.67 12.57
C THR A 164 16.80 -0.95 11.43
N PHE A 165 15.59 -1.39 11.06
CA PHE A 165 14.82 -0.74 10.00
C PHE A 165 14.40 0.67 10.43
N ALA A 166 13.89 0.84 11.65
CA ALA A 166 13.46 2.15 12.14
C ALA A 166 14.58 3.20 12.07
N SER A 167 15.78 2.89 12.56
CA SER A 167 16.93 3.78 12.52
C SER A 167 17.37 4.11 11.08
N ARG A 168 17.45 3.09 10.20
CA ARG A 168 17.88 3.28 8.81
C ARG A 168 16.87 4.07 8.00
N PHE A 169 15.59 3.79 8.16
CA PHE A 169 14.53 4.49 7.44
C PHE A 169 14.38 5.92 7.92
N ALA A 170 14.43 6.16 9.24
CA ALA A 170 14.45 7.50 9.81
C ALA A 170 15.60 8.35 9.24
N SER A 171 16.79 7.77 9.15
CA SER A 171 17.95 8.43 8.52
C SER A 171 17.75 8.69 7.02
N PHE A 172 17.16 7.73 6.30
CA PHE A 172 16.89 7.83 4.86
C PHE A 172 15.83 8.89 4.52
N ALA A 173 14.80 9.01 5.35
CA ALA A 173 13.66 9.90 5.14
C ALA A 173 13.81 11.25 5.88
N HIS A 174 14.88 11.43 6.66
CA HIS A 174 15.12 12.59 7.51
C HIS A 174 13.97 12.89 8.48
N VAL A 175 13.48 11.84 9.16
CA VAL A 175 12.39 11.92 10.14
C VAL A 175 12.82 11.38 11.50
N GLU A 176 12.03 11.64 12.54
CA GLU A 176 12.31 11.10 13.87
C GLU A 176 12.11 9.58 13.91
N GLN A 177 13.11 8.86 14.45
CA GLN A 177 13.02 7.40 14.61
C GLN A 177 11.80 6.97 15.43
N ALA A 178 11.38 7.77 16.41
CA ALA A 178 10.22 7.50 17.24
C ALA A 178 8.92 7.35 16.43
N LEU A 179 8.74 8.15 15.37
CA LEU A 179 7.58 8.06 14.48
C LEU A 179 7.59 6.73 13.71
N ILE A 180 8.75 6.31 13.24
CA ILE A 180 8.91 5.03 12.53
C ILE A 180 8.66 3.85 13.47
N THR A 181 9.24 3.87 14.67
CA THR A 181 9.00 2.83 15.68
C THR A 181 7.53 2.76 16.09
N ALA A 182 6.83 3.89 16.21
CA ALA A 182 5.39 3.93 16.51
C ALA A 182 4.56 3.29 15.38
N GLN A 183 4.85 3.64 14.13
CA GLN A 183 4.18 3.07 12.96
C GLN A 183 4.37 1.55 12.87
N ILE A 184 5.60 1.06 13.07
CA ILE A 184 5.91 -0.37 13.14
C ILE A 184 5.19 -1.05 14.30
N GLY A 185 5.12 -0.40 15.46
CA GLY A 185 4.40 -0.92 16.62
C GLY A 185 2.92 -1.16 16.32
N ALA A 186 2.28 -0.25 15.59
CA ALA A 186 0.89 -0.40 15.15
C ALA A 186 0.72 -1.57 14.17
N GLU A 187 1.63 -1.76 13.20
CA GLU A 187 1.57 -2.92 12.30
C GLU A 187 1.82 -4.25 13.03
N LEU A 188 2.74 -4.28 14.00
CA LEU A 188 2.94 -5.46 14.85
C LEU A 188 1.68 -5.79 15.65
N GLN A 189 0.96 -4.78 16.14
CA GLN A 189 -0.31 -4.97 16.84
C GLN A 189 -1.37 -5.62 15.94
N VAL A 190 -1.44 -5.25 14.65
CA VAL A 190 -2.33 -5.93 13.68
C VAL A 190 -2.00 -7.41 13.58
N ILE A 191 -0.72 -7.76 13.50
CA ILE A 191 -0.26 -9.16 13.40
C ILE A 191 -0.57 -9.92 14.70
N ASP A 192 -0.41 -9.27 15.86
CA ASP A 192 -0.78 -9.84 17.15
C ASP A 192 -2.29 -10.10 17.24
N ASP A 193 -3.11 -9.17 16.80
CA ASP A 193 -4.56 -9.30 16.74
C ASP A 193 -5.02 -10.41 15.78
N GLN A 194 -4.37 -10.54 14.62
CA GLN A 194 -4.58 -11.67 13.70
C GLN A 194 -4.27 -13.00 14.41
N ARG A 195 -3.14 -13.08 15.13
CA ARG A 195 -2.74 -14.27 15.89
C ARG A 195 -3.73 -14.62 17.00
N LEU A 196 -4.29 -13.60 17.66
CA LEU A 196 -5.33 -13.73 18.68
C LEU A 196 -6.73 -13.98 18.10
N LYS A 197 -6.89 -13.92 16.77
CA LYS A 197 -8.18 -13.98 16.07
C LYS A 197 -9.15 -12.88 16.55
N SER A 198 -8.62 -11.72 16.92
CA SER A 198 -9.37 -10.59 17.47
C SER A 198 -10.03 -9.77 16.36
N SER A 199 -11.05 -10.35 15.71
CA SER A 199 -11.78 -9.70 14.60
C SER A 199 -12.44 -8.36 14.97
N LYS A 200 -12.64 -8.08 16.26
CA LYS A 200 -13.22 -6.82 16.74
C LYS A 200 -12.23 -5.65 16.71
N THR A 201 -10.93 -5.92 16.80
CA THR A 201 -9.88 -4.90 16.97
C THR A 201 -8.98 -4.80 15.75
N VAL A 202 -8.72 -5.92 15.05
CA VAL A 202 -7.80 -5.98 13.91
C VAL A 202 -8.04 -4.90 12.85
N ALA A 203 -9.30 -4.62 12.50
CA ALA A 203 -9.62 -3.62 11.47
C ALA A 203 -9.39 -2.18 11.96
N ASN A 204 -9.57 -1.92 13.25
CA ASN A 204 -9.29 -0.61 13.84
C ASN A 204 -7.79 -0.39 13.98
N ASP A 205 -7.05 -1.43 14.35
CA ASP A 205 -5.60 -1.37 14.49
C ASP A 205 -4.90 -1.25 13.13
N ASP A 206 -5.42 -1.91 12.09
CA ASP A 206 -4.95 -1.74 10.70
C ASP A 206 -5.13 -0.29 10.23
N ARG A 207 -6.31 0.28 10.51
CA ARG A 207 -6.57 1.71 10.24
C ARG A 207 -5.65 2.63 11.05
N ALA A 208 -5.34 2.29 12.30
CA ALA A 208 -4.43 3.06 13.13
C ALA A 208 -3.00 3.02 12.57
N ALA A 209 -2.53 1.84 12.13
CA ALA A 209 -1.24 1.67 11.47
C ALA A 209 -1.13 2.50 10.18
N ALA A 210 -2.17 2.50 9.34
CA ALA A 210 -2.23 3.35 8.15
C ALA A 210 -2.28 4.85 8.50
N THR A 211 -2.94 5.21 9.61
CA THR A 211 -3.01 6.61 10.06
C THR A 211 -1.66 7.11 10.58
N ALA A 212 -0.88 6.27 11.26
CA ALA A 212 0.46 6.60 11.76
C ALA A 212 1.43 6.94 10.62
N MET A 213 1.22 6.43 9.40
CA MET A 213 2.02 6.84 8.24
C MET A 213 1.83 8.32 7.88
N ARG A 214 0.72 8.96 8.26
CA ARG A 214 0.49 10.40 7.99
C ARG A 214 1.45 11.28 8.77
N GLU A 215 1.66 10.98 10.06
CA GLU A 215 2.60 11.73 10.89
C GLU A 215 4.03 11.59 10.36
N VAL A 216 4.41 10.40 9.90
CA VAL A 216 5.67 10.18 9.19
C VAL A 216 5.74 11.03 7.94
N ALA A 217 4.72 10.98 7.07
CA ALA A 217 4.70 11.73 5.81
C ALA A 217 4.76 13.25 6.02
N ASP A 218 4.04 13.77 7.00
CA ASP A 218 4.04 15.20 7.36
C ASP A 218 5.40 15.65 7.94
N SER A 219 6.16 14.72 8.53
CA SER A 219 7.49 14.99 9.08
C SER A 219 8.62 14.92 8.05
N VAL A 220 8.38 14.38 6.84
CA VAL A 220 9.40 14.30 5.78
C VAL A 220 9.71 15.72 5.31
N GLN A 221 10.86 16.23 5.72
CA GLN A 221 11.39 17.50 5.22
C GLN A 221 12.12 17.24 3.90
N GLY A 222 11.68 17.95 2.85
CA GLY A 222 12.38 17.99 1.55
C GLY A 222 13.54 18.99 1.56
#